data_AF-K2CI84-F1
#
_entry.id   AF-K2CI84-F1
#
_cell.length_a   1.000
_cell.length_b   1.000
_cell.length_c   1.000
_cell.angle_alpha   90.00
_cell.angle_beta   90.00
_cell.angle_gamma   90.00
#
_symmetry.space_group_name_H-M   'P 1'
#
loop_
_entity.id
_entity.type
_entity.pdbx_description
1 polymer ?
#
loop_
_entity_poly.entity_id
_entity_poly.type
_entity_poly.pdbx_seq_one_letter_code
_entity_poly.pdbx_strand_id
1 'polypeptide(L)'
;MVYLDSAASTQKPRAVVDAMSHFYYNDYANIHRGIYELSERATRIFESAREDVRRFINARHIEEIIFVRGTTEAINLVAESYGRTHFKTG
;
A
#
# COMPACT_ATOMS: atom_id res chain seq x y z
N MET A 1 -23.49 -19.24 -6.46
CA MET A 1 -23.22 -18.54 -5.18
C MET A 1 -23.61 -17.08 -5.35
N VAL A 2 -24.35 -16.50 -4.41
CA VAL A 2 -24.66 -15.06 -4.40
C VAL A 2 -23.94 -14.47 -3.19
N TYR A 3 -23.03 -13.51 -3.41
CA TYR A 3 -22.19 -12.92 -2.37
C TYR A 3 -22.61 -11.46 -2.14
N LEU A 4 -23.17 -11.15 -0.97
CA LEU A 4 -23.72 -9.83 -0.62
C LEU A 4 -23.08 -9.27 0.67
N ASP A 5 -21.80 -9.57 0.91
CA ASP A 5 -21.05 -9.15 2.11
C ASP A 5 -19.78 -8.34 1.76
N SER A 6 -19.82 -7.60 0.65
CA SER A 6 -18.67 -6.84 0.13
C SER A 6 -18.24 -5.67 1.04
N ALA A 7 -19.09 -5.25 1.98
CA ALA A 7 -18.77 -4.21 2.96
C ALA A 7 -17.77 -4.71 4.03
N ALA A 8 -17.77 -6.00 4.34
CA ALA A 8 -16.79 -6.61 5.25
C ALA A 8 -15.45 -6.88 4.54
N SER A 9 -15.50 -7.46 3.33
CA SER A 9 -14.34 -7.61 2.44
C SER A 9 -14.80 -7.93 1.02
N THR A 10 -14.02 -7.55 0.01
CA THR A 10 -14.35 -7.83 -1.40
C THR A 10 -13.69 -9.12 -1.88
N GLN A 11 -14.33 -9.77 -2.87
CA GLN A 11 -13.69 -10.82 -3.66
C GLN A 11 -12.61 -10.21 -4.57
N LYS A 12 -11.58 -11.00 -4.89
CA LYS A 12 -10.39 -10.51 -5.59
C LYS A 12 -10.50 -10.96 -7.05
N PRO A 13 -10.43 -10.04 -8.03
CA PRO A 13 -10.44 -10.43 -9.44
C PRO A 13 -9.15 -11.18 -9.76
N ARG A 14 -9.19 -12.05 -10.79
CA ARG A 14 -8.04 -12.87 -11.21
C ARG A 14 -6.77 -12.04 -11.44
N ALA A 15 -6.88 -10.85 -12.03
CA ALA A 15 -5.75 -9.96 -12.27
C ALA A 15 -4.96 -9.62 -10.99
N VAL A 16 -5.64 -9.45 -9.84
CA VAL A 16 -4.98 -9.18 -8.54
C VAL A 16 -4.26 -10.43 -8.05
N VAL A 17 -4.90 -11.60 -8.16
CA VAL A 17 -4.30 -12.88 -7.76
C VAL A 17 -3.06 -13.17 -8.58
N ASP A 18 -3.15 -13.03 -9.90
CA ASP A 18 -2.05 -13.31 -10.83
C ASP A 18 -0.87 -12.34 -10.60
N ALA A 19 -1.13 -11.06 -10.36
CA ALA A 19 -0.09 -10.08 -10.06
C ALA A 19 0.66 -10.40 -8.76
N MET A 20 -0.07 -10.77 -7.70
CA MET A 20 0.54 -11.18 -6.43
C MET A 20 1.36 -12.47 -6.59
N SER A 21 0.81 -13.48 -7.27
CA SER A 21 1.53 -14.73 -7.55
C SER A 21 2.78 -14.48 -8.39
N HIS A 22 2.70 -13.65 -9.43
CA HIS A 22 3.84 -13.29 -10.26
C HIS A 22 4.94 -12.64 -9.43
N PHE A 23 4.60 -11.67 -8.60
CA PHE A 23 5.56 -11.00 -7.71
C PHE A 23 6.27 -11.99 -6.80
N TYR A 24 5.52 -12.89 -6.14
CA TYR A 24 6.11 -13.87 -5.24
C TYR A 24 7.04 -14.87 -5.93
N TYR A 25 6.69 -15.32 -7.14
CA TYR A 25 7.48 -16.34 -7.84
C TYR A 25 8.64 -15.77 -8.67
N ASN A 26 8.59 -14.50 -9.09
CA ASN A 26 9.55 -13.95 -10.07
C ASN A 26 10.30 -12.70 -9.60
N ASP A 27 9.73 -11.92 -8.67
CA ASP A 27 10.23 -10.58 -8.33
C ASP A 27 10.54 -10.38 -6.84
N TYR A 28 10.20 -11.35 -6.00
CA TYR A 28 10.32 -11.20 -4.55
C TYR A 28 11.78 -10.97 -4.12
N ALA A 29 12.02 -9.77 -3.57
CA ALA A 29 13.26 -9.39 -2.93
C ALA A 29 12.99 -8.27 -1.92
N ASN A 30 13.95 -8.05 -1.00
CA ASN A 30 13.89 -6.92 -0.09
C ASN A 30 13.98 -5.61 -0.89
N ILE A 31 12.99 -4.74 -0.71
CA ILE A 31 12.90 -3.42 -1.34
C ILE A 31 13.91 -2.47 -0.68
N HIS A 32 14.56 -1.60 -1.47
CA HIS A 32 15.58 -0.62 -1.03
C HIS A 32 16.84 -1.17 -0.33
N ARG A 33 17.07 -2.48 -0.32
CA ARG A 33 18.18 -3.11 0.44
C ARG A 33 19.13 -4.00 -0.38
N GLY A 34 19.05 -3.98 -1.71
CA GLY A 34 19.89 -4.80 -2.57
C GLY A 34 20.48 -4.03 -3.75
N ILE A 35 21.74 -4.32 -4.05
CA ILE A 35 22.48 -3.83 -5.21
C ILE A 35 22.33 -4.78 -6.42
N TYR A 36 21.30 -5.62 -6.40
CA TYR A 36 21.08 -6.72 -7.35
C TYR A 36 19.72 -6.58 -8.03
N GLU A 37 19.64 -7.11 -9.26
CA GLU A 37 18.54 -6.89 -10.20
C GLU A 37 17.13 -7.12 -9.61
N LEU A 38 16.96 -8.20 -8.85
CA LEU A 38 15.67 -8.52 -8.20
C LEU A 38 15.24 -7.45 -7.19
N SER A 39 16.17 -6.89 -6.42
CA SER A 39 15.85 -5.83 -5.45
C SER A 39 15.48 -4.52 -6.13
N GLU A 40 16.15 -4.17 -7.23
CA GLU A 40 15.79 -3.00 -8.04
C GLU A 40 14.42 -3.17 -8.68
N ARG A 41 14.11 -4.37 -9.22
CA ARG A 41 12.81 -4.68 -9.81
C ARG A 41 11.69 -4.61 -8.77
N ALA A 42 11.87 -5.23 -7.61
CA ALA A 42 10.90 -5.17 -6.51
C ALA A 42 10.65 -3.72 -6.05
N THR A 43 11.73 -2.93 -5.94
CA THR A 43 11.64 -1.50 -5.58
C THR A 43 10.84 -0.72 -6.62
N ARG A 44 11.09 -0.94 -7.91
CA ARG A 44 10.37 -0.27 -8.99
C ARG A 44 8.89 -0.62 -9.01
N ILE A 45 8.54 -1.88 -8.80
CA ILE A 45 7.14 -2.33 -8.72
C ILE A 45 6.44 -1.66 -7.54
N PHE A 46 7.09 -1.62 -6.38
CA PHE A 46 6.55 -0.98 -5.17
C PHE A 46 6.30 0.52 -5.35
N GLU A 47 7.29 1.26 -5.89
CA GLU A 47 7.12 2.70 -6.14
C GLU A 47 6.14 3.01 -7.27
N SER A 48 6.03 2.13 -8.28
CA SER A 48 4.97 2.24 -9.31
C SER A 48 3.58 2.11 -8.68
N ALA A 49 3.39 1.16 -7.76
CA ALA A 49 2.12 1.03 -7.05
C ALA A 49 1.79 2.27 -6.21
N ARG A 50 2.81 2.94 -5.63
CA ARG A 50 2.63 4.21 -4.92
C ARG A 50 2.15 5.32 -5.84
N GLU A 51 2.72 5.43 -7.04
CA GLU A 51 2.29 6.39 -8.06
C GLU A 51 0.87 6.10 -8.57
N ASP A 52 0.50 4.83 -8.73
CA ASP A 52 -0.86 4.44 -9.12
C ASP A 52 -1.88 4.87 -8.06
N VAL A 53 -1.58 4.69 -6.76
CA VAL A 53 -2.42 5.19 -5.66
C VAL A 53 -2.50 6.71 -5.68
N ARG A 54 -1.38 7.42 -5.85
CA ARG A 54 -1.35 8.88 -5.96
C ARG A 54 -2.31 9.37 -7.03
N ARG A 55 -2.29 8.74 -8.22
CA ARG A 55 -3.21 9.03 -9.34
C ARG A 55 -4.65 8.69 -9.00
N PHE A 56 -4.88 7.52 -8.41
CA PHE A 56 -6.23 7.03 -8.07
C PHE A 56 -6.99 8.00 -7.14
N ILE A 57 -6.29 8.60 -6.16
CA ILE A 57 -6.89 9.59 -5.25
C ILE A 57 -6.60 11.04 -5.64
N ASN A 58 -5.91 11.27 -6.76
CA ASN A 58 -5.51 12.59 -7.25
C ASN A 58 -4.72 13.43 -6.20
N ALA A 59 -3.80 12.78 -5.47
CA ALA A 59 -2.86 13.47 -4.58
C ALA A 59 -1.84 14.29 -5.38
N ARG A 60 -1.30 15.36 -4.80
CA ARG A 60 -0.40 16.28 -5.52
C ARG A 60 0.98 15.69 -5.69
N HIS A 61 1.46 15.00 -4.66
CA HIS A 61 2.82 14.48 -4.58
C HIS A 61 2.82 13.02 -4.15
N ILE A 62 3.82 12.26 -4.60
CA ILE A 62 3.92 10.82 -4.30
C ILE A 62 4.28 10.58 -2.82
N GLU A 63 5.00 11.53 -2.23
CA GLU A 63 5.43 11.56 -0.83
C GLU A 63 4.25 11.68 0.15
N GLU A 64 3.08 12.12 -0.34
CA GLU A 64 1.84 12.16 0.44
C GLU A 64 1.23 10.75 0.64
N ILE A 65 1.71 9.74 -0.11
CA ILE A 65 1.18 8.37 -0.07
C ILE A 65 2.03 7.49 0.84
N ILE A 66 1.48 7.15 2.00
CA ILE A 66 2.11 6.25 2.98
C ILE A 66 1.35 4.93 3.02
N PHE A 67 2.01 3.84 2.64
CA PHE A 67 1.45 2.50 2.77
C PHE A 67 1.44 2.04 4.23
N VAL A 68 0.27 1.60 4.69
CA VAL A 68 0.03 0.98 6.00
C VAL A 68 -0.86 -0.25 5.80
N ARG A 69 -1.06 -1.06 6.84
CA ARG A 69 -1.83 -2.31 6.76
C ARG A 69 -3.33 -2.09 6.50
N GLY A 70 -3.86 -0.91 6.83
CA GLY A 70 -5.25 -0.56 6.55
C GLY A 70 -5.70 0.73 7.25
N THR A 71 -6.99 1.04 7.12
CA THR A 71 -7.59 2.31 7.57
C THR A 71 -7.37 2.58 9.07
N THR A 72 -7.57 1.57 9.93
CA THR A 72 -7.40 1.72 11.37
C THR A 72 -5.97 2.10 11.75
N GLU A 73 -4.97 1.52 11.07
CA GLU A 73 -3.57 1.88 11.30
C GLU A 73 -3.26 3.28 10.78
N ALA A 74 -3.81 3.68 9.63
CA ALA A 74 -3.63 5.05 9.10
C ALA A 74 -4.12 6.11 10.10
N ILE A 75 -5.29 5.90 10.70
CA ILE A 75 -5.85 6.81 11.71
C ILE A 75 -4.96 6.86 12.95
N ASN A 76 -4.54 5.69 13.44
CA ASN A 76 -3.66 5.60 14.61
C ASN A 76 -2.30 6.26 14.36
N LEU A 77 -1.73 6.09 13.16
CA LEU A 77 -0.48 6.73 12.77
C LEU A 77 -0.60 8.25 12.89
N VAL A 78 -1.67 8.85 12.37
CA VAL A 78 -1.90 10.30 12.47
C VAL A 78 -2.13 10.71 13.93
N ALA A 79 -2.95 9.97 14.69
CA ALA A 79 -3.25 10.28 16.08
C ALA A 79 -1.99 10.27 16.96
N GLU A 80 -1.12 9.27 16.79
CA GLU A 80 0.08 9.09 17.61
C GLU A 80 1.23 10.01 17.18
N SER A 81 1.44 10.22 15.88
CA SER A 81 2.57 11.02 15.38
C SER A 81 2.31 12.52 15.37
N TYR A 82 1.08 12.93 15.04
CA TYR A 82 0.70 14.34 14.93
C TYR A 82 -0.27 14.76 16.03
N GLY A 83 -1.29 13.93 16.29
CA GLY A 83 -2.38 14.30 17.19
C GLY A 83 -1.92 14.54 18.62
N ARG A 84 -1.09 13.64 19.19
CA ARG A 84 -0.57 13.78 20.56
C ARG A 84 0.29 15.02 20.80
N THR A 85 0.94 15.54 19.74
CA THR A 85 1.84 16.69 19.85
C THR A 85 1.15 18.02 19.54
N HIS A 86 0.09 18.00 18.74
CA HIS A 86 -0.57 19.22 18.23
C HIS A 86 -1.97 19.48 18.79
N PHE A 87 -2.65 18.44 19.30
CA PHE A 87 -3.94 18.62 19.96
C PHE A 87 -3.75 18.63 21.47
N LYS A 88 -4.33 19.64 22.12
CA LYS A 88 -4.48 19.66 23.57
C LYS A 88 -5.79 18.98 23.93
N THR A 89 -5.81 18.30 25.07
CA THR A 89 -7.06 17.89 25.71
C THR A 89 -7.92 19.14 25.90
N GLY A 90 -9.17 19.07 25.43
CA GLY A 90 -10.18 20.10 25.67
C GLY A 90 -10.65 20.09 27.11
#